data_AF-A0A7Y9YGE8-F1
#
_entry.id   AF-A0A7Y9YGE8-F1
#
_cell.length_a   1.000
_cell.length_b   1.000
_cell.length_c   1.000
_cell.angle_alpha   90.00
_cell.angle_beta   90.00
_cell.angle_gamma   90.00
#
_symmetry.space_group_name_H-M   'P 1'
#
loop_
_entity.id
_entity.type
_entity.pdbx_description
1 polymer ?
#
loop_
_entity_poly.entity_id
_entity_poly.type
_entity_poly.pdbx_seq_one_letter_code
_entity_poly.pdbx_strand_id
1 'polypeptide(L)'
;MTEPEPRPSEVQRARDEQERRKRSQDSAAAARIAYQHQWVDQQIRIAMANGDFDDLPGAGKPIEGLGEQHDPDWWVKKLIEREQVTGVLPPSLQLRKDDALLDSRLDSFTVESDVRREVEDFNARVIRARYTPVDGPPLVTMPRDVEQTVAAWAARRAERAAAVRAANARSAANSAPRRRWWRRRRAGEV
;
A
#
# COMPACT_ATOMS: atom_id res chain seq x y z
N MET A 1 74.37 22.06 31.12
CA MET A 1 73.79 20.93 31.87
C MET A 1 72.35 20.82 31.40
N THR A 2 72.12 20.05 30.34
CA THR A 2 70.80 19.92 29.72
C THR A 2 70.09 18.78 30.44
N GLU A 3 69.07 19.11 31.23
CA GLU A 3 68.28 18.12 31.96
C GLU A 3 67.47 17.28 30.95
N PRO A 4 67.49 15.94 31.04
CA PRO A 4 66.74 15.11 30.11
C PRO A 4 65.24 15.19 30.42
N GLU A 5 64.41 15.35 29.38
CA GLU A 5 62.96 15.44 29.56
C GLU A 5 62.39 14.23 30.31
N PRO A 6 61.38 14.44 31.18
CA PRO A 6 60.78 13.36 31.95
C PRO A 6 60.06 12.38 31.03
N ARG A 7 60.41 11.10 31.15
CA ARG A 7 59.77 10.03 30.36
C ARG A 7 58.28 9.96 30.68
N PRO A 8 57.39 9.99 29.67
CA PRO A 8 55.94 9.97 29.90
C PRO A 8 55.51 8.70 30.64
N SER A 9 54.53 8.85 31.52
CA SER A 9 54.01 7.78 32.38
C SER A 9 53.27 6.71 31.55
N GLU A 10 53.14 5.50 32.08
CA GLU A 10 52.49 4.39 31.37
C GLU A 10 51.03 4.71 30.99
N VAL A 11 50.34 5.48 31.83
CA VAL A 11 48.96 5.95 31.58
C VAL A 11 48.93 6.95 30.41
N GLN A 12 49.91 7.86 30.34
CA GLN A 12 50.02 8.79 29.22
C GLN A 12 50.30 8.04 27.91
N ARG A 13 51.21 7.06 27.93
CA ARG A 13 51.51 6.22 26.76
C ARG A 13 50.28 5.42 26.30
N ALA A 14 49.51 4.85 27.22
CA ALA A 14 48.30 4.10 26.89
C ALA A 14 47.22 5.00 26.27
N ARG A 15 47.04 6.22 26.78
CA ARG A 15 46.13 7.22 26.21
C ARG A 15 46.57 7.68 24.82
N ASP A 16 47.86 7.95 24.65
CA ASP A 16 48.43 8.35 23.36
C ASP A 16 48.29 7.24 22.30
N GLU A 17 48.45 5.99 22.72
CA GLU A 17 48.24 4.80 21.89
C GLU A 17 46.77 4.65 21.48
N GLN A 18 45.82 4.87 22.41
CA GLN A 18 44.39 4.87 22.09
C GLN A 18 44.01 6.00 21.10
N GLU A 19 44.53 7.21 21.30
CA GLU A 19 44.32 8.35 20.40
C GLU A 19 44.94 8.12 19.00
N ARG A 20 46.10 7.46 18.92
CA ARG A 20 46.70 7.04 17.64
C ARG A 20 45.80 6.03 16.91
N ARG A 21 45.28 5.03 17.63
CA ARG A 21 44.37 4.03 17.05
C ARG A 21 43.07 4.66 16.56
N LYS A 22 42.48 5.59 17.32
CA LYS A 22 41.28 6.32 16.91
C LYS A 22 41.53 7.15 15.64
N ARG A 23 42.60 7.94 15.58
CA ARG A 23 42.99 8.70 14.36
C ARG A 23 43.27 7.79 13.16
N SER A 24 43.84 6.61 13.38
CA SER A 24 44.04 5.61 12.32
C SER A 24 42.71 5.02 11.82
N GLN A 25 41.75 4.79 12.72
CA GLN A 25 40.42 4.31 12.33
C GLN A 25 39.61 5.38 11.60
N ASP A 26 39.68 6.64 12.06
CA ASP A 26 39.02 7.78 11.44
C ASP A 26 39.58 8.07 10.04
N SER A 27 40.89 7.97 9.84
CA SER A 27 41.52 8.09 8.52
C SER A 27 41.18 6.93 7.58
N ALA A 28 41.07 5.70 8.10
CA ALA A 28 40.61 4.57 7.30
C ALA A 28 39.11 4.68 6.91
N ALA A 29 38.27 5.23 7.80
CA ALA A 29 36.87 5.51 7.49
C ALA A 29 36.72 6.63 6.44
N ALA A 30 37.48 7.71 6.58
CA ALA A 30 37.52 8.80 5.61
C ALA A 30 38.01 8.34 4.23
N ALA A 31 39.03 7.48 4.18
CA ALA A 31 39.49 6.89 2.92
C ALA A 31 38.42 6.01 2.27
N ARG A 32 37.70 5.18 3.03
CA ARG A 32 36.59 4.37 2.49
C ARG A 32 35.49 5.23 1.87
N ILE A 33 35.14 6.34 2.51
CA ILE A 33 34.14 7.29 1.98
C ILE A 33 34.69 7.95 0.71
N ALA A 34 35.93 8.42 0.73
CA ALA A 34 36.57 9.07 -0.41
C ALA A 34 36.66 8.16 -1.65
N TYR A 35 36.93 6.87 -1.47
CA TYR A 35 37.09 5.89 -2.55
C TYR A 35 35.85 5.02 -2.80
N GLN A 36 34.70 5.34 -2.19
CA GLN A 36 33.46 4.57 -2.35
C GLN A 36 33.06 4.45 -3.83
N HIS A 37 33.21 5.53 -4.60
CA HIS A 37 32.94 5.55 -6.03
C HIS A 37 33.77 4.51 -6.80
N GLN A 38 35.05 4.32 -6.45
CA GLN A 38 35.93 3.36 -7.14
C GLN A 38 35.48 1.91 -6.94
N TRP A 39 35.01 1.58 -5.75
CA TRP A 39 34.45 0.26 -5.47
C TRP A 39 33.16 0.03 -6.27
N VAL A 40 32.27 1.03 -6.31
CA VAL A 40 31.03 0.98 -7.12
C VAL A 40 31.35 0.83 -8.61
N ASP A 41 32.29 1.63 -9.14
CA ASP A 41 32.72 1.57 -10.53
C ASP A 41 33.34 0.20 -10.89
N GLN A 42 34.05 -0.42 -9.94
CA GLN A 42 34.59 -1.76 -10.12
C GLN A 42 33.50 -2.82 -10.16
N GLN A 43 32.47 -2.71 -9.31
CA GLN A 43 31.30 -3.60 -9.35
C GLN A 43 30.52 -3.45 -10.65
N ILE A 44 30.30 -2.22 -11.14
CA ILE A 44 29.63 -1.97 -12.43
C ILE A 44 30.41 -2.62 -13.57
N ARG A 45 31.74 -2.46 -13.62
CA ARG A 45 32.58 -3.08 -14.65
C ARG A 45 32.51 -4.61 -14.64
N ILE A 46 32.47 -5.22 -13.45
CA ILE A 46 32.32 -6.67 -13.32
C ILE A 46 30.95 -7.12 -13.84
N ALA A 47 29.88 -6.43 -13.44
CA ALA A 47 28.52 -6.74 -13.87
C ALA A 47 28.33 -6.58 -15.39
N MET A 48 28.93 -5.53 -15.99
CA MET A 48 28.97 -5.38 -17.45
C MET A 48 29.73 -6.52 -18.13
N ALA A 49 30.87 -6.96 -17.60
CA ALA A 49 31.67 -8.04 -18.18
C ALA A 49 30.97 -9.41 -18.09
N ASN A 50 30.15 -9.60 -17.06
CA ASN A 50 29.34 -10.81 -16.88
C ASN A 50 28.07 -10.83 -17.74
N GLY A 51 27.73 -9.72 -18.40
CA GLY A 51 26.47 -9.59 -19.13
C GLY A 51 25.25 -9.47 -18.21
N ASP A 52 25.42 -9.05 -16.95
CA ASP A 52 24.31 -8.89 -16.00
C ASP A 52 23.31 -7.80 -16.44
N PHE A 53 23.72 -6.95 -17.39
CA PHE A 53 22.88 -5.93 -18.04
C PHE A 53 22.36 -6.35 -19.42
N ASP A 54 22.70 -7.55 -19.90
CA ASP A 54 22.18 -8.09 -21.15
C ASP A 54 20.78 -8.70 -20.92
N ASP A 55 19.89 -8.60 -21.92
CA ASP A 55 18.51 -9.14 -21.90
C ASP A 55 17.65 -8.69 -20.69
N LEU A 56 17.85 -7.46 -20.22
CA LEU A 56 17.02 -6.89 -19.17
C LEU A 56 15.52 -6.90 -19.57
N PRO A 57 14.59 -7.07 -18.62
CA PRO A 57 13.17 -6.94 -18.88
C PRO A 57 12.84 -5.59 -19.51
N GLY A 58 12.49 -5.60 -20.80
CA GLY A 58 12.22 -4.38 -21.58
C GLY A 58 13.36 -3.94 -22.50
N ALA A 59 14.50 -4.64 -22.53
CA ALA A 59 15.59 -4.38 -23.46
C ALA A 59 15.09 -4.43 -24.92
N GLY A 60 15.36 -3.35 -25.66
CA GLY A 60 14.94 -3.21 -27.06
C GLY A 60 13.43 -3.03 -27.28
N LYS A 61 12.60 -3.11 -26.23
CA LYS A 61 11.15 -2.86 -26.32
C LYS A 61 10.89 -1.35 -26.19
N PRO A 62 9.89 -0.80 -26.89
CA PRO A 62 9.39 0.54 -26.60
C PRO A 62 9.01 0.64 -25.13
N ILE A 63 9.31 1.77 -24.49
CA ILE A 63 8.89 1.99 -23.11
C ILE A 63 7.37 2.05 -23.08
N GLU A 64 6.75 1.10 -22.37
CA GLU A 64 5.30 1.04 -22.23
C GLU A 64 4.76 2.34 -21.60
N GLY A 65 3.78 2.96 -22.25
CA GLY A 65 3.14 4.21 -21.79
C GLY A 65 3.82 5.50 -22.26
N LEU A 66 4.97 5.43 -22.95
CA LEU A 66 5.53 6.56 -23.70
C LEU A 66 4.89 6.62 -25.10
N GLY A 67 3.64 7.12 -25.15
CA GLY A 67 2.84 7.32 -26.37
C GLY A 67 2.82 8.76 -26.88
N GLU A 68 2.06 9.01 -27.95
CA GLU A 68 2.01 10.19 -28.85
C GLU A 68 1.96 11.59 -28.22
N GLN A 69 1.64 11.72 -26.93
CA GLN A 69 1.57 13.00 -26.22
C GLN A 69 2.60 13.02 -25.09
N HIS A 70 3.47 14.03 -25.12
CA HIS A 70 4.44 14.29 -24.07
C HIS A 70 3.70 14.71 -22.79
N ASP A 71 3.69 13.81 -21.80
CA ASP A 71 3.22 14.09 -20.45
C ASP A 71 4.43 14.28 -19.52
N PRO A 72 4.75 15.50 -19.06
CA PRO A 72 5.84 15.76 -18.14
C PRO A 72 5.74 14.95 -16.82
N ASP A 73 4.52 14.59 -16.41
CA ASP A 73 4.22 13.93 -15.15
C ASP A 73 4.08 12.40 -15.28
N TRP A 74 4.47 11.82 -16.42
CA TRP A 74 4.32 10.37 -16.69
C TRP A 74 4.95 9.49 -15.60
N TRP A 75 6.10 9.90 -15.07
CA TRP A 75 6.82 9.18 -14.03
C TRP A 75 6.13 9.30 -12.67
N VAL A 76 5.48 10.44 -12.37
CA VAL A 76 4.70 10.65 -11.14
C VAL A 76 3.46 9.77 -11.17
N LYS A 77 2.74 9.74 -12.29
CA LYS A 77 1.57 8.86 -12.47
C LYS A 77 1.95 7.40 -12.29
N LYS A 78 3.03 6.95 -12.94
CA LYS A 78 3.55 5.58 -12.80
C LYS A 78 3.98 5.26 -11.38
N LEU A 79 4.55 6.23 -10.64
CA LEU A 79 4.92 6.05 -9.23
C LEU A 79 3.68 5.94 -8.33
N ILE A 80 2.68 6.81 -8.53
CA ILE A 80 1.40 6.77 -7.81
C ILE A 80 0.72 5.41 -8.01
N GLU A 81 0.68 4.92 -9.25
CA GLU A 81 0.09 3.63 -9.59
C GLU A 81 0.90 2.46 -8.99
N ARG A 82 2.23 2.47 -9.14
CA ARG A 82 3.10 1.38 -8.67
C ARG A 82 3.07 1.25 -7.14
N GLU A 83 3.18 2.37 -6.44
CA GLU A 83 3.22 2.39 -4.97
C GLU A 83 1.83 2.50 -4.33
N GLN A 84 0.76 2.54 -5.14
CA GLN A 84 -0.62 2.75 -4.68
C GLN A 84 -0.73 3.97 -3.73
N VAL A 85 -0.08 5.07 -4.10
CA VAL A 85 -0.01 6.27 -3.25
C VAL A 85 -1.42 6.83 -3.06
N THR A 86 -1.90 6.79 -1.81
CA THR A 86 -3.20 7.35 -1.41
C THR A 86 -3.01 8.73 -0.76
N GLY A 87 -4.07 9.55 -0.75
CA GLY A 87 -4.04 10.87 -0.09
C GLY A 87 -3.35 12.00 -0.87
N VAL A 88 -3.08 11.83 -2.17
CA VAL A 88 -2.51 12.87 -3.04
C VAL A 88 -3.53 13.93 -3.45
N LEU A 89 -4.83 13.64 -3.28
CA LEU A 89 -5.90 14.55 -3.67
C LEU A 89 -6.03 15.72 -2.69
N PRO A 90 -6.34 16.93 -3.20
CA PRO A 90 -6.84 18.02 -2.35
C PRO A 90 -8.02 17.54 -1.49
N PRO A 91 -8.18 18.06 -0.25
CA PRO A 91 -9.20 17.58 0.68
C PRO A 91 -10.63 17.53 0.09
N SER A 92 -11.00 18.50 -0.74
CA SER A 92 -12.31 18.55 -1.39
C SER A 92 -12.55 17.39 -2.36
N LEU A 93 -11.54 17.02 -3.14
CA LEU A 93 -11.62 15.88 -4.07
C LEU A 93 -11.54 14.54 -3.32
N GLN A 94 -10.72 14.45 -2.27
CA GLN A 94 -10.64 13.27 -1.44
C GLN A 94 -11.99 12.97 -0.77
N LEU A 95 -12.63 13.97 -0.17
CA LEU A 95 -13.95 13.79 0.46
C LEU A 95 -15.04 13.42 -0.53
N ARG A 96 -14.97 13.93 -1.77
CA ARG A 96 -15.90 13.54 -2.84
C ARG A 96 -15.72 12.07 -3.24
N LYS A 97 -14.47 11.61 -3.33
CA LYS A 97 -14.14 10.20 -3.60
C LYS A 97 -14.62 9.31 -2.44
N ASP A 98 -14.32 9.71 -1.21
CA ASP A 98 -14.73 8.97 -0.01
C ASP A 98 -16.26 8.84 0.06
N ASP A 99 -17.00 9.93 -0.21
CA ASP A 99 -18.46 9.93 -0.24
C ASP A 99 -19.02 8.96 -1.30
N ALA A 100 -18.45 8.97 -2.51
CA ALA A 100 -18.86 8.07 -3.59
C ALA A 100 -18.61 6.58 -3.27
N LEU A 101 -17.59 6.28 -2.46
CA LEU A 101 -17.22 4.92 -2.06
C LEU A 101 -17.85 4.49 -0.73
N LEU A 102 -18.45 5.42 0.02
CA LEU A 102 -18.89 5.20 1.40
C LEU A 102 -19.89 4.04 1.47
N ASP A 103 -20.91 4.00 0.63
CA ASP A 103 -21.92 2.92 0.66
C ASP A 103 -21.31 1.52 0.43
N SER A 104 -20.35 1.41 -0.50
CA SER A 104 -19.64 0.15 -0.75
C SER A 104 -18.76 -0.27 0.43
N ARG A 105 -18.13 0.71 1.10
CA ARG A 105 -17.37 0.47 2.33
C ARG A 105 -18.28 0.04 3.48
N LEU A 106 -19.42 0.71 3.67
CA LEU A 106 -20.39 0.37 4.71
C LEU A 106 -20.94 -1.04 4.54
N ASP A 107 -21.13 -1.45 3.30
CA ASP A 107 -21.59 -2.79 2.93
C ASP A 107 -20.64 -3.93 3.36
N SER A 108 -19.38 -3.63 3.70
CA SER A 108 -18.41 -4.59 4.25
C SER A 108 -18.60 -4.87 5.75
N PHE A 109 -19.26 -3.97 6.49
CA PHE A 109 -19.54 -4.14 7.91
C PHE A 109 -20.76 -5.03 8.13
N THR A 110 -20.74 -5.74 9.26
CA THR A 110 -21.85 -6.58 9.71
C THR A 110 -22.61 -6.03 10.90
N VAL A 111 -21.98 -5.14 11.67
CA VAL A 111 -22.51 -4.59 12.93
C VAL A 111 -22.92 -3.14 12.72
N GLU A 112 -24.13 -2.78 13.14
CA GLU A 112 -24.67 -1.43 12.98
C GLU A 112 -23.80 -0.36 13.67
N SER A 113 -23.26 -0.66 14.86
CA SER A 113 -22.41 0.28 15.59
C SER A 113 -21.14 0.67 14.81
N ASP A 114 -20.60 -0.25 14.01
CA ASP A 114 -19.43 0.03 13.17
C ASP A 114 -19.80 0.91 11.97
N VAL A 115 -20.98 0.68 11.38
CA VAL A 115 -21.54 1.52 10.32
C VAL A 115 -21.75 2.94 10.84
N ARG A 116 -22.43 3.09 11.99
CA ARG A 116 -22.67 4.38 12.63
C ARG A 116 -21.37 5.14 12.86
N ARG A 117 -20.38 4.47 13.44
CA ARG A 117 -19.04 5.04 13.69
C ARG A 117 -18.36 5.51 12.40
N GLU A 118 -18.36 4.69 11.34
CA GLU A 118 -17.74 5.07 10.06
C GLU A 118 -18.42 6.30 9.43
N VAL A 119 -19.75 6.41 9.51
CA VAL A 119 -20.47 7.60 9.02
C VAL A 119 -20.14 8.83 9.87
N GLU A 120 -20.09 8.70 11.19
CA GLU A 120 -19.69 9.78 12.10
C GLU A 120 -18.25 10.25 11.84
N ASP A 121 -17.32 9.33 11.63
CA ASP A 121 -15.93 9.63 11.29
C ASP A 121 -15.83 10.35 9.94
N PHE A 122 -16.60 9.91 8.94
CA PHE A 122 -16.70 10.61 7.65
C PHE A 122 -17.24 12.03 7.83
N ASN A 123 -18.34 12.19 8.57
CA ASN A 123 -18.94 13.49 8.85
C ASN A 123 -17.98 14.41 9.59
N ALA A 124 -17.23 13.91 10.56
CA ALA A 124 -16.20 14.67 11.28
C ALA A 124 -15.12 15.19 10.31
N ARG A 125 -14.68 14.37 9.33
CA ARG A 125 -13.74 14.82 8.29
C ARG A 125 -14.34 15.91 7.40
N VAL A 126 -15.59 15.78 6.98
CA VAL A 126 -16.29 16.80 6.18
C VAL A 126 -16.40 18.11 6.95
N ILE A 127 -16.84 18.05 8.20
CA ILE A 127 -16.98 19.21 9.08
C ILE A 127 -15.63 19.90 9.29
N ARG A 128 -14.57 19.13 9.62
CA ARG A 128 -13.22 19.67 9.77
C ARG A 128 -12.75 20.40 8.52
N ALA A 129 -12.96 19.82 7.34
CA ALA A 129 -12.56 20.43 6.08
C ALA A 129 -13.36 21.70 5.76
N ARG A 130 -14.63 21.79 6.18
CA ARG A 130 -15.45 23.01 6.02
C ARG A 130 -14.98 24.17 6.90
N TYR A 131 -14.51 23.87 8.10
CA TYR A 131 -14.02 24.90 9.05
C TYR A 131 -12.53 25.19 8.91
N THR A 132 -11.83 24.49 8.02
CA THR A 132 -10.41 24.76 7.73
C THR A 132 -10.34 25.56 6.42
N PRO A 133 -9.75 26.77 6.44
CA PRO A 133 -9.43 27.48 5.20
C PRO A 133 -8.38 26.65 4.44
N VAL A 134 -8.78 26.07 3.32
CA VAL A 134 -7.89 25.30 2.44
C VAL A 134 -7.96 25.93 1.06
N ASP A 135 -6.81 26.33 0.52
CA ASP A 135 -6.71 26.72 -0.88
C ASP A 135 -7.02 25.51 -1.78
N GLY A 136 -7.89 25.72 -2.77
CA GLY A 136 -8.21 24.68 -3.75
C GLY A 136 -9.65 24.69 -4.24
N PRO A 137 -10.06 23.62 -4.97
CA PRO A 137 -11.41 23.47 -5.47
C PRO A 137 -12.44 23.50 -4.33
N PRO A 138 -13.63 24.09 -4.56
CA PRO A 138 -14.63 24.27 -3.52
C PRO A 138 -15.08 22.92 -2.91
N LEU A 139 -15.28 22.90 -1.59
CA LEU A 139 -15.80 21.74 -0.88
C LEU A 139 -17.32 21.65 -1.04
N VAL A 140 -17.76 20.78 -1.94
CA VAL A 140 -19.19 20.55 -2.23
C VAL A 140 -19.79 19.44 -1.36
N THR A 141 -18.97 18.50 -0.88
CA THR A 141 -19.44 17.35 -0.08
C THR A 141 -20.08 17.79 1.24
N MET A 142 -21.27 17.25 1.52
CA MET A 142 -22.04 17.50 2.74
C MET A 142 -21.90 16.34 3.72
N PRO A 143 -22.02 16.58 5.04
CA PRO A 143 -22.21 15.51 6.01
C PRO A 143 -23.48 14.72 5.68
N ARG A 144 -23.44 13.39 5.87
CA ARG A 144 -24.61 12.52 5.69
C ARG A 144 -25.42 12.43 6.97
N ASP A 145 -26.72 12.23 6.83
CA ASP A 145 -27.57 11.86 7.95
C ASP A 145 -27.25 10.42 8.38
N VAL A 146 -26.89 10.25 9.65
CA VAL A 146 -26.41 8.97 10.19
C VAL A 146 -27.52 7.94 10.19
N GLU A 147 -28.71 8.29 10.67
CA GLU A 147 -29.82 7.36 10.82
C GLU A 147 -30.39 6.96 9.46
N GLN A 148 -30.49 7.92 8.52
CA GLN A 148 -30.88 7.63 7.14
C GLN A 148 -29.89 6.68 6.46
N THR A 149 -28.58 6.90 6.67
CA THR A 149 -27.53 6.07 6.05
C THR A 149 -27.53 4.65 6.64
N VAL A 150 -27.68 4.52 7.95
CA VAL A 150 -27.80 3.22 8.63
C VAL A 150 -29.05 2.46 8.16
N ALA A 151 -30.19 3.14 8.05
CA ALA A 151 -31.42 2.54 7.53
C ALA A 151 -31.25 2.03 6.09
N ALA A 152 -30.60 2.81 5.22
CA ALA A 152 -30.31 2.40 3.85
C ALA A 152 -29.37 1.20 3.79
N TRP A 153 -28.32 1.16 4.63
CA TRP A 153 -27.44 0.00 4.75
C TRP A 153 -28.18 -1.26 5.22
N ALA A 154 -29.04 -1.14 6.23
CA ALA A 154 -29.83 -2.25 6.75
C ALA A 154 -30.78 -2.81 5.67
N ALA A 155 -31.40 -1.94 4.88
CA ALA A 155 -32.25 -2.33 3.75
C ALA A 155 -31.45 -3.12 2.69
N ARG A 156 -30.31 -2.60 2.22
CA ARG A 156 -29.43 -3.30 1.28
C ARG A 156 -28.99 -4.67 1.80
N ARG A 157 -28.69 -4.77 3.10
CA ARG A 157 -28.33 -6.04 3.73
C ARG A 157 -29.49 -7.03 3.75
N ALA A 158 -30.69 -6.58 4.08
CA ALA A 158 -31.89 -7.41 4.08
C ALA A 158 -32.21 -7.95 2.67
N GLU A 159 -32.08 -7.12 1.64
CA GLU A 159 -32.23 -7.50 0.24
C GLU A 159 -31.23 -8.59 -0.17
N ARG A 160 -29.93 -8.40 0.16
CA ARG A 160 -28.90 -9.41 -0.11
C ARG A 160 -29.18 -10.73 0.59
N ALA A 161 -29.59 -10.69 1.86
CA ALA A 161 -29.94 -11.89 2.61
C ALA A 161 -31.17 -12.60 2.00
N ALA A 162 -32.19 -11.85 1.57
CA ALA A 162 -33.35 -12.39 0.90
C ALA A 162 -32.98 -13.05 -0.45
N ALA A 163 -32.13 -12.42 -1.25
CA ALA A 163 -31.64 -12.96 -2.51
C ALA A 163 -30.88 -14.29 -2.33
N VAL A 164 -30.00 -14.37 -1.33
CA VAL A 164 -29.27 -15.61 -0.98
C VAL A 164 -30.24 -16.72 -0.55
N ARG A 165 -31.22 -16.42 0.31
CA ARG A 165 -32.25 -17.39 0.71
C ARG A 165 -33.04 -17.91 -0.49
N ALA A 166 -33.44 -17.03 -1.41
CA ALA A 166 -34.15 -17.42 -2.62
C ALA A 166 -33.30 -18.29 -3.54
N ALA A 167 -32.01 -17.98 -3.70
CA ALA A 167 -31.08 -18.80 -4.48
C ALA A 167 -30.88 -20.21 -3.88
N ASN A 168 -30.76 -20.30 -2.55
CA ASN A 168 -30.64 -21.57 -1.85
C ASN A 168 -31.91 -22.42 -2.01
N ALA A 169 -33.10 -21.81 -1.88
CA ALA A 169 -34.38 -22.51 -2.07
C ALA A 169 -34.52 -23.06 -3.50
N ARG A 170 -34.14 -22.29 -4.52
CA ARG A 170 -34.12 -22.74 -5.93
C ARG A 170 -33.16 -23.92 -6.14
N SER A 171 -31.97 -23.83 -5.55
CA SER A 171 -30.96 -24.89 -5.66
C SER A 171 -31.42 -26.19 -4.99
N ALA A 172 -32.03 -26.09 -3.80
CA ALA A 172 -32.60 -27.23 -3.10
C ALA A 172 -33.70 -27.91 -3.92
N ALA A 173 -34.61 -27.14 -4.52
CA ALA A 173 -35.66 -27.66 -5.39
C ALA A 173 -35.11 -28.41 -6.61
N ASN A 174 -34.04 -27.90 -7.24
CA ASN A 174 -33.40 -28.53 -8.39
C ASN A 174 -32.62 -29.81 -8.03
N SER A 175 -32.15 -29.93 -6.79
CA SER A 175 -31.37 -31.08 -6.31
C SER A 175 -32.20 -32.27 -5.81
N ALA A 176 -33.54 -32.17 -5.83
CA ALA A 176 -34.42 -33.22 -5.32
C ALA A 176 -34.15 -34.58 -6.02
N PRO A 177 -33.97 -35.69 -5.28
CA PRO A 177 -33.53 -36.95 -5.85
C PRO A 177 -34.58 -37.50 -6.83
N ARG A 178 -34.15 -37.70 -8.09
CA ARG A 178 -34.96 -38.37 -9.12
C ARG A 178 -35.29 -39.77 -8.64
N ARG A 179 -36.54 -40.01 -8.24
CA ARG A 179 -37.03 -41.33 -7.82
C ARG A 179 -36.62 -42.40 -8.85
N ARG A 180 -35.80 -43.36 -8.41
CA ARG A 180 -35.32 -44.50 -9.22
C ARG A 180 -36.49 -45.42 -9.56
N TRP A 181 -37.20 -45.11 -10.65
CA TRP A 181 -38.34 -45.86 -11.16
C TRP A 181 -37.97 -47.23 -11.78
N TRP A 182 -36.68 -47.54 -11.93
CA TRP A 182 -36.19 -48.77 -12.56
C TRP A 182 -36.14 -50.01 -11.66
N ARG A 183 -36.43 -49.91 -10.35
CA ARG A 183 -36.58 -51.10 -9.47
C ARG A 183 -38.04 -51.56 -9.37
N ARG A 184 -38.72 -51.74 -10.51
CA ARG A 184 -40.05 -52.37 -10.55
C ARG A 184 -40.37 -53.09 -11.87
N ARG A 185 -39.42 -53.86 -12.41
CA ARG A 185 -39.66 -54.81 -13.53
C ARG A 185 -38.85 -56.11 -13.44
N ARG A 186 -38.72 -56.73 -12.26
CA ARG A 186 -38.12 -58.07 -12.16
C ARG A 186 -38.73 -58.99 -11.08
N ALA A 187 -40.01 -58.81 -10.77
CA ALA A 187 -40.79 -59.78 -10.00
C ALA A 187 -42.09 -60.03 -10.76
N GLY A 188 -42.03 -60.92 -11.74
CA GLY A 188 -43.18 -61.26 -12.58
C GLY A 188 -42.76 -61.88 -13.90
N GLU A 189 -42.18 -63.08 -13.86
CA GLU A 189 -42.34 -64.06 -14.93
C GLU A 189 -42.30 -65.45 -14.28
N VAL A 190 -43.38 -66.18 -14.53
CA VAL A 190 -43.72 -67.56 -14.15
C VAL A 190 -43.39 -68.44 -15.34
#